data_AF-A0A0D0DQ32-F1
#
_entry.id   AF-A0A0D0DQ32-F1
#
_cell.length_a   1.000
_cell.length_b   1.000
_cell.length_c   1.000
_cell.angle_alpha   90.00
_cell.angle_beta   90.00
_cell.angle_gamma   90.00
#
_symmetry.space_group_name_H-M   'P 1'
#
loop_
_entity.id
_entity.type
_entity.pdbx_description
1 polymer ?
#
loop_
_entity_poly.entity_id
_entity_poly.type
_entity_poly.pdbx_seq_one_letter_code
_entity_poly.pdbx_strand_id
1 'polypeptide(L)' 'VGCISVTMDLWFVDQTKAAFFRLTAHWIHTDPKTKAWSLQSQVIAFWGISGAHTGENIRCYFLSLCEWAGI' A
#
# COMPACT_ATOMS: atom_id res chain seq x y z
N VAL A 1 -5.96 11.30 15.81
CA VAL A 1 -4.97 10.36 15.22
C VAL A 1 -5.69 9.04 14.99
N GLY A 2 -5.84 8.62 13.73
CA GLY A 2 -6.51 7.35 13.39
C GLY A 2 -5.49 6.22 13.28
N CYS A 3 -5.86 5.01 13.69
CA CYS A 3 -5.02 3.82 13.52
C CYS A 3 -5.22 3.24 12.12
N ILE A 4 -4.45 3.72 11.15
CA ILE A 4 -4.35 3.12 9.82
C ILE A 4 -3.10 2.25 9.80
N SER A 5 -3.26 0.99 9.39
CA SER A 5 -2.14 0.09 9.06
C SER A 5 -2.02 -0.03 7.56
N VAL A 6 -0.82 -0.24 7.03
CA VAL A 6 -0.61 -0.43 5.59
C VAL A 6 0.09 -1.76 5.37
N THR A 7 -0.40 -2.55 4.42
CA THR A 7 0.33 -3.71 3.87
C THR A 7 1.00 -3.31 2.57
N MET A 8 2.18 -3.89 2.35
CA MET A 8 3.04 -3.66 1.19
C MET A 8 3.15 -4.97 0.43
N ASP A 9 2.62 -5.02 -0.78
CA ASP A 9 2.74 -6.19 -1.64
C ASP A 9 3.71 -5.88 -2.78
N LEU A 10 4.76 -6.70 -2.89
CA LEU A 10 5.72 -6.67 -4.00
C LEU A 10 5.67 -7.99 -4.74
N TRP A 11 5.55 -7.95 -6.05
CA TRP A 11 5.65 -9.15 -6.88
C TRP A 11 6.25 -8.85 -8.24
N PHE A 12 6.76 -9.90 -8.86
CA PHE A 12 7.34 -9.88 -10.19
C PHE A 12 6.54 -10.80 -11.12
N VAL A 13 6.40 -10.39 -12.37
CA VAL A 13 5.72 -11.17 -13.41
C VAL A 13 6.76 -11.63 -14.43
N ASP A 14 7.13 -12.91 -14.36
CA ASP A 14 8.25 -13.48 -15.11
C ASP A 14 8.16 -13.30 -16.63
N GLN A 15 6.93 -13.33 -17.17
CA GLN A 15 6.62 -13.24 -18.58
C GLN A 15 6.86 -11.84 -19.16
N THR A 16 6.55 -10.81 -18.37
CA THR A 16 6.65 -9.40 -18.79
C THR A 16 7.92 -8.73 -18.28
N LYS A 17 8.66 -9.40 -17.40
CA LYS A 17 9.78 -8.82 -16.64
C LYS A 17 9.39 -7.55 -15.88
N ALA A 18 8.10 -7.41 -15.55
CA ALA A 18 7.59 -6.29 -14.79
C ALA A 18 7.53 -6.63 -13.29
N ALA A 19 7.94 -5.70 -12.45
CA ALA A 19 7.71 -5.75 -11.02
C ALA A 19 6.66 -4.71 -10.63
N PHE A 20 5.86 -5.02 -9.61
CA PHE A 20 4.80 -4.15 -9.12
C PHE A 20 4.91 -3.98 -7.61
N PHE A 21 4.53 -2.79 -7.15
CA PHE A 21 4.44 -2.41 -5.74
C PHE A 21 3.04 -1.85 -5.47
N ARG A 22 2.31 -2.50 -4.56
CA ARG A 22 1.01 -2.06 -4.06
C ARG A 22 1.07 -1.67 -2.59
N LEU A 23 0.39 -0.58 -2.23
CA LEU A 23 0.06 -0.22 -0.85
C LEU A 23 -1.44 -0.39 -0.61
N THR A 24 -1.79 -1.15 0.42
CA THR A 24 -3.18 -1.32 0.87
C THR A 24 -3.31 -0.80 2.29
N ALA A 25 -4.14 0.23 2.49
CA ALA A 25 -4.49 0.73 3.80
C ALA A 25 -5.60 -0.12 4.43
N HIS A 26 -5.48 -0.34 5.74
CA HIS A 26 -6.42 -1.09 6.56
C HIS A 26 -6.76 -0.27 7.81
N TRP A 27 -8.04 -0.15 8.13
CA TRP A 27 -8.49 0.53 9.36
C TRP A 27 -9.80 -0.08 9.85
N ILE A 28 -10.09 0.09 11.14
CA ILE A 28 -11.38 -0.28 11.71
C ILE A 28 -12.32 0.92 11.61
N HIS A 29 -13.43 0.76 10.91
CA HIS A 29 -14.54 1.70 10.92
C HIS A 29 -15.56 1.27 11.96
N THR A 30 -15.91 2.20 12.86
CA THR A 30 -16.98 1.99 13.84
C THR A 30 -18.22 2.75 13.38
N ASP A 31 -19.33 2.04 13.19
CA ASP A 31 -20.62 2.67 12.91
C ASP A 31 -21.04 3.53 14.13
N PRO A 32 -21.30 4.83 13.96
CA PRO A 32 -21.60 5.71 15.07
C PRO A 32 -22.94 5.38 15.77
N LYS A 33 -23.90 4.79 15.04
CA LYS A 33 -25.23 4.42 15.53
C LYS A 33 -25.23 3.04 16.17
N THR A 34 -24.70 2.03 15.48
CA THR A 34 -24.78 0.63 15.93
C THR A 34 -23.60 0.22 16.79
N LYS A 35 -22.52 1.01 16.82
CA LYS A 35 -21.22 0.68 17.43
C LYS A 35 -20.57 -0.57 16.85
N ALA A 36 -21.08 -1.10 15.75
CA ALA A 36 -20.49 -2.25 15.07
C ALA A 36 -19.12 -1.87 14.49
N TRP A 37 -18.18 -2.81 14.56
CA TRP A 37 -16.85 -2.66 13.98
C TRP A 37 -16.80 -3.37 12.64
N SER A 38 -16.18 -2.71 11.65
CA SER A 38 -15.92 -3.29 10.34
C SER A 38 -14.47 -3.04 9.94
N LEU A 39 -13.78 -4.07 9.46
CA LEU A 39 -12.47 -3.90 8.85
C LEU A 39 -12.66 -3.31 7.45
N GLN A 40 -12.05 -2.17 7.22
CA GLN A 40 -11.97 -1.52 5.92
C GLN A 40 -10.60 -1.79 5.31
N SER A 41 -10.56 -1.94 4.00
CA SER A 41 -9.33 -2.16 3.23
C SER A 41 -9.43 -1.43 1.90
N GLN A 42 -8.40 -0.65 1.56
CA GLN A 42 -8.38 0.13 0.32
C GLN A 42 -6.99 0.14 -0.28
N VAL A 43 -6.88 -0.15 -1.59
CA VAL A 43 -5.64 0.08 -2.33
C VAL A 43 -5.45 1.58 -2.49
N ILE A 44 -4.41 2.11 -1.88
CA ILE A 44 -4.13 3.55 -1.84
C ILE A 44 -2.98 3.95 -2.76
N ALA A 45 -2.20 3.01 -3.29
CA ALA A 45 -1.20 3.27 -4.32
C ALA A 45 -0.84 1.97 -5.05
N PHE A 46 -0.55 2.06 -6.34
CA PHE A 46 -0.12 0.92 -7.16
C PHE A 46 0.75 1.40 -8.33
N TRP A 47 1.97 0.88 -8.43
CA TRP A 47 2.91 1.28 -9.49
C TRP A 47 3.83 0.12 -9.89
N GLY A 48 4.20 0.08 -11.17
CA GLY A 48 5.35 -0.70 -11.63
C GLY A 48 6.69 -0.14 -11.12
N ILE A 49 7.58 -1.00 -10.63
CA ILE A 49 8.91 -0.62 -10.16
C ILE A 49 9.98 -1.18 -11.08
N SER A 50 11.12 -0.51 -11.16
CA SER A 50 12.24 -0.91 -12.02
C SER A 50 13.58 -0.82 -11.29
N GLY A 51 14.61 -1.39 -11.92
CA GLY A 51 15.95 -1.47 -11.33
C GLY A 51 16.09 -2.61 -10.31
N ALA A 52 17.17 -2.58 -9.53
CA ALA A 52 17.45 -3.60 -8.54
C ALA A 52 16.50 -3.49 -7.34
N HIS A 53 15.94 -4.61 -6.86
CA HIS A 53 15.06 -4.66 -5.70
C HIS A 53 15.84 -4.61 -4.37
N THR A 54 16.72 -3.62 -4.23
CA THR A 54 17.44 -3.34 -2.98
C THR A 54 16.52 -2.63 -1.99
N GLY A 55 16.85 -2.70 -0.70
CA GLY A 55 16.11 -1.99 0.34
C GLY A 55 16.02 -0.47 0.09
N GLU A 56 17.10 0.15 -0.41
CA GLU A 56 17.11 1.57 -0.72
C GLU A 56 16.19 1.92 -1.90
N ASN A 57 16.19 1.13 -2.98
CA ASN A 57 15.30 1.38 -4.12
C ASN A 57 13.82 1.18 -3.73
N ILE A 58 13.52 0.11 -3.00
CA ILE A 58 12.17 -0.14 -2.47
C ILE A 58 11.72 1.00 -1.56
N ARG A 59 12.60 1.52 -0.71
CA ARG A 59 12.32 2.68 0.14
C ARG A 59 11.97 3.92 -0.70
N CYS A 60 12.72 4.21 -1.76
CA CYS A 60 12.42 5.34 -2.65
C CYS A 60 11.02 5.22 -3.26
N TYR A 61 10.69 4.04 -3.82
CA TYR A 61 9.34 3.81 -4.35
C TYR A 61 8.26 3.90 -3.27
N PHE A 62 8.51 3.35 -2.08
CA PHE A 62 7.57 3.45 -0.97
C PHE A 62 7.26 4.91 -0.61
N LEU A 63 8.29 5.76 -0.49
CA LEU A 63 8.10 7.19 -0.18
C LEU A 63 7.31 7.90 -1.28
N SER A 64 7.61 7.63 -2.56
CA SER A 64 6.84 8.21 -3.68
C SER A 64 5.38 7.75 -3.70
N LEU A 65 5.10 6.49 -3.32
CA LEU A 65 3.73 5.98 -3.22
C LEU A 65 2.98 6.61 -2.04
N CYS A 66 3.65 6.85 -0.91
CA CYS A 66 3.08 7.60 0.21
C CYS A 66 2.74 9.04 -0.19
N GLU A 67 3.67 9.74 -0.86
CA GLU A 67 3.44 11.09 -1.37
C GLU A 67 2.25 11.12 -2.35
N TRP A 68 2.17 10.15 -3.27
CA TRP A 68 1.05 10.01 -4.20
C TRP A 68 -0.29 9.79 -3.48
N ALA A 69 -0.29 8.99 -2.42
CA ALA A 69 -1.46 8.70 -1.60
C ALA A 69 -1.82 9.86 -0.64
N GLY A 70 -0.98 10.90 -0.54
CA GLY A 70 -1.18 12.06 0.32
C GLY A 70 -0.95 11.80 1.81
N ILE A 71 -0.04 10.86 2.15
CA ILE A 71 0.31 10.47 3.53
C ILE A 71 1.76 10.79 3.88
#